data_AF-A0A9K3KMF4-F1
#
_entry.id   AF-A0A9K3KMF4-F1
#
_cell.length_a   1.000
_cell.length_b   1.000
_cell.length_c   1.000
_cell.angle_alpha   90.00
_cell.angle_beta   90.00
_cell.angle_gamma   90.00
#
_symmetry.space_group_name_H-M   'P 1'
#
loop_
_entity.id
_entity.type
_entity.pdbx_description
1 polymer ?
#
loop_
_entity_poly.entity_id
_entity_poly.type
_entity_poly.pdbx_seq_one_letter_code
_entity_poly.pdbx_strand_id
1 'polypeptide(L)'
;MNPSSQSKRATAQLHNRSKNHQRRRRRRLIKFPHLFVIPALVFIISFETESTSAASPLGPIIFKKRMASRSNNSPQSASVLKELKETIQTQAREIEQLKAEIKKQSITQKSTAAAASVSHGGHGAPAGEEDVAHYLKKPFFLVSLQRVGWLGIFLTSLSMTALIMNVFEETLEKHIELAYFVPLLAGHGGNTGGQTVGTVLSALSAGTVKPHDAARVVMKEAMAGVMSGLILGSLVSPIAFKVLGVSFHVALVLFFTLPLVSMVASTLGSLIPFACVLLGLDPSVIAAPAMTSIVDVTGLMSYFLIANHIFKFYGLEL
;
A
#
# COMPACT_ATOMS: atom_id res chain seq x y z
N MET A 1 41.44 62.90 25.93
CA MET A 1 40.55 61.74 25.62
C MET A 1 40.41 60.88 26.87
N ASN A 2 39.18 60.66 27.35
CA ASN A 2 38.91 60.08 28.69
C ASN A 2 39.08 58.54 28.70
N PRO A 3 39.99 57.96 29.51
CA PRO A 3 40.32 56.53 29.50
C PRO A 3 39.14 55.61 29.91
N SER A 4 38.17 56.13 30.66
CA SER A 4 36.96 55.39 31.06
C SER A 4 36.02 55.07 29.89
N SER A 5 36.04 55.88 28.82
CA SER A 5 35.21 55.70 27.63
C SER A 5 35.75 54.63 26.68
N GLN A 6 37.07 54.46 26.64
CA GLN A 6 37.72 53.44 25.82
C GLN A 6 37.58 52.05 26.44
N SER A 7 37.69 51.94 27.76
CA SER A 7 37.49 50.66 28.48
C SER A 7 36.07 50.12 28.28
N LYS A 8 35.05 50.97 28.44
CA LYS A 8 33.65 50.58 28.21
C LYS A 8 33.37 50.16 26.76
N ARG A 9 34.00 50.83 25.77
CA ARG A 9 33.90 50.46 24.35
C ARG A 9 34.62 49.14 24.05
N ALA A 10 35.77 48.88 24.67
CA ALA A 10 36.51 47.63 24.52
C ALA A 10 35.74 46.43 25.10
N THR A 11 35.15 46.57 26.29
CA THR A 11 34.30 45.52 26.89
C THR A 11 33.01 45.29 26.09
N ALA A 12 32.39 46.34 25.54
CA ALA A 12 31.22 46.20 24.67
C ALA A 12 31.57 45.50 23.35
N GLN A 13 32.74 45.79 22.76
CA GLN A 13 33.21 45.12 21.54
C GLN A 13 33.56 43.65 21.78
N LEU A 14 34.16 43.30 22.92
CA LEU A 14 34.45 41.92 23.31
C LEU A 14 33.17 41.11 23.55
N HIS A 15 32.18 41.70 24.22
CA HIS A 15 30.88 41.06 24.43
C HIS A 15 30.12 40.83 23.12
N ASN A 16 30.21 41.78 22.17
CA ASN A 16 29.57 41.65 20.86
C ASN A 16 30.31 40.65 19.94
N ARG A 17 31.65 40.58 20.03
CA ARG A 17 32.46 39.55 19.35
C ARG A 17 32.14 38.15 19.88
N SER A 18 31.98 37.98 21.19
CA SER A 18 31.59 36.70 21.80
C SER A 18 30.19 36.24 21.36
N LYS A 19 29.19 37.14 21.38
CA LYS A 19 27.83 36.83 20.87
C LYS A 19 27.81 36.50 19.38
N ASN A 20 28.60 37.20 18.56
CA ASN A 20 28.72 36.88 17.14
C ASN A 20 29.48 35.57 16.89
N HIS A 21 30.44 35.21 17.74
CA HIS A 21 31.14 33.93 17.65
C HIS A 21 30.25 32.75 18.07
N GLN A 22 29.43 32.91 19.11
CA GLN A 22 28.41 31.93 19.50
C GLN A 22 27.28 31.82 18.47
N ARG A 23 26.82 32.93 17.85
CA ARG A 23 25.86 32.89 16.73
C ARG A 23 26.47 32.22 15.49
N ARG A 24 27.76 32.41 15.21
CA ARG A 24 28.48 31.69 14.14
C ARG A 24 28.69 30.21 14.46
N ARG A 25 28.90 29.82 15.72
CA ARG A 25 28.94 28.41 16.15
C ARG A 25 27.56 27.74 16.08
N ARG A 26 26.49 28.40 16.53
CA ARG A 26 25.11 27.89 16.38
C ARG A 26 24.65 27.78 14.92
N ARG A 27 25.09 28.68 14.03
CA ARG A 27 24.84 28.57 12.58
C ARG A 27 25.72 27.55 11.84
N ARG A 28 26.79 27.04 12.46
CA ARG A 28 27.65 25.97 11.90
C ARG A 28 27.33 24.58 12.44
N LEU A 29 26.48 24.46 13.46
CA LEU A 29 26.06 23.18 14.06
C LEU A 29 24.71 22.65 13.53
N ILE A 30 24.14 23.31 12.53
CA ILE A 30 22.97 22.83 11.80
C ILE A 30 23.30 22.89 10.31
N LYS A 31 24.20 22.01 9.87
CA LYS A 31 24.46 21.71 8.47
C LYS A 31 24.69 20.21 8.29
N PHE A 32 23.56 19.50 8.22
CA PHE A 32 23.16 18.38 7.34
C PHE A 32 24.08 17.16 7.14
N PRO A 33 23.46 15.97 7.01
CA PRO A 33 23.18 15.50 5.65
C PRO A 33 21.73 15.00 5.48
N HIS A 34 20.80 15.90 5.15
CA HIS A 34 19.53 15.54 4.48
C HIS A 34 19.68 15.56 2.95
N LEU A 35 20.91 15.67 2.43
CA LEU A 35 21.15 15.81 0.98
C LEU A 35 21.31 14.48 0.22
N PHE A 36 21.23 13.33 0.90
CA PHE A 36 21.33 12.01 0.25
C PHE A 36 19.98 11.28 0.09
N VAL A 37 18.89 11.79 0.68
CA VAL A 37 17.56 11.14 0.58
C VAL A 37 16.77 11.62 -0.64
N ILE A 38 17.03 12.84 -1.12
CA ILE A 38 16.32 13.45 -2.25
C ILE A 38 16.69 12.82 -3.62
N PRO A 39 17.96 12.45 -3.90
CA PRO A 39 18.29 11.82 -5.20
C PRO A 39 17.62 10.45 -5.40
N ALA A 40 17.43 9.67 -4.33
CA ALA A 40 16.78 8.35 -4.40
C ALA A 40 15.27 8.45 -4.67
N LEU A 41 14.60 9.46 -4.10
CA LEU A 41 13.18 9.73 -4.34
C LEU A 41 12.92 10.32 -5.73
N VAL A 42 13.84 11.12 -6.27
CA VAL A 42 13.71 11.68 -7.63
C VAL A 42 14.03 10.65 -8.71
N PHE A 43 14.96 9.71 -8.49
CA PHE A 43 15.25 8.62 -9.43
C PHE A 43 14.08 7.64 -9.58
N ILE A 44 13.31 7.41 -8.51
CA ILE A 44 12.09 6.59 -8.54
C ILE A 44 10.94 7.30 -9.28
N ILE A 45 10.85 8.64 -9.18
CA ILE A 45 9.79 9.41 -9.85
C ILE A 45 10.07 9.60 -11.34
N SER A 46 11.34 9.65 -11.76
CA SER A 46 11.71 9.81 -13.17
C SER A 46 11.57 8.55 -14.02
N PHE A 47 11.55 7.35 -13.42
CA PHE A 47 11.38 6.10 -14.17
C PHE A 47 9.91 5.81 -14.55
N GLU A 48 8.95 6.48 -13.89
CA GLU A 48 7.51 6.29 -14.12
C GLU A 48 6.98 7.18 -15.26
N THR A 49 7.66 8.28 -15.59
CA THR A 49 7.15 9.32 -16.52
C THR A 49 7.48 9.12 -18.00
N GLU A 50 8.19 8.05 -18.38
CA GLU A 50 8.67 7.87 -19.77
C GLU A 50 7.80 6.91 -20.61
N SER A 51 6.73 6.33 -20.06
CA SER A 51 5.94 5.28 -20.76
C SER A 51 4.66 5.76 -21.46
N THR A 52 4.28 7.04 -21.40
CA THR A 52 3.00 7.51 -21.97
C THR A 52 3.18 8.66 -22.96
N SER A 53 3.48 8.32 -24.22
CA SER A 53 3.22 9.22 -25.34
C SER A 53 2.96 8.43 -26.62
N ALA A 54 1.70 8.42 -27.10
CA ALA A 54 1.36 8.54 -28.52
C ALA A 54 -0.16 8.37 -28.79
N ALA A 55 -0.67 9.35 -29.53
CA ALA A 55 -1.67 9.24 -30.61
C ALA A 55 -3.19 9.13 -30.33
N SER A 56 -3.90 10.24 -30.57
CA SER A 56 -5.21 10.35 -31.25
C SER A 56 -5.06 10.02 -32.77
N PRO A 57 -6.11 9.70 -33.60
CA PRO A 57 -7.24 10.61 -33.89
C PRO A 57 -8.59 10.01 -34.45
N LEU A 58 -9.61 10.90 -34.51
CA LEU A 58 -10.74 11.02 -35.47
C LEU A 58 -11.96 10.05 -35.46
N GLY A 59 -13.17 10.66 -35.48
CA GLY A 59 -14.48 10.04 -35.83
C GLY A 59 -14.64 9.80 -37.35
N PRO A 60 -15.86 9.72 -37.97
CA PRO A 60 -17.12 10.40 -37.57
C PRO A 60 -18.47 9.75 -38.09
N ILE A 61 -19.57 10.52 -38.08
CA ILE A 61 -20.69 10.54 -39.07
C ILE A 61 -21.97 9.66 -38.90
N ILE A 62 -23.07 10.34 -38.54
CA ILE A 62 -24.36 10.51 -39.28
C ILE A 62 -25.02 9.27 -39.92
N PHE A 63 -26.17 8.81 -39.38
CA PHE A 63 -27.35 8.46 -40.19
C PHE A 63 -28.61 8.21 -39.32
N LYS A 64 -29.44 9.24 -39.05
CA LYS A 64 -30.74 9.04 -38.38
C LYS A 64 -31.83 10.00 -38.85
N LYS A 65 -32.03 10.12 -40.17
CA LYS A 65 -33.19 10.86 -40.70
C LYS A 65 -33.62 10.43 -42.10
N ARG A 66 -33.95 9.15 -42.27
CA ARG A 66 -34.77 8.71 -43.41
C ARG A 66 -35.42 7.38 -43.10
N MET A 67 -36.67 7.42 -42.63
CA MET A 67 -37.73 6.45 -42.92
C MET A 67 -38.93 6.73 -42.01
N ALA A 68 -39.59 7.85 -42.29
CA ALA A 68 -40.97 8.09 -41.88
C ALA A 68 -41.75 8.37 -43.17
N SER A 69 -42.20 7.31 -43.84
CA SER A 69 -43.32 7.36 -44.78
C SER A 69 -43.61 5.94 -45.27
N ARG A 70 -44.83 5.47 -44.98
CA ARG A 70 -45.76 4.81 -45.91
C ARG A 70 -46.45 3.61 -45.26
N SER A 71 -47.64 3.89 -44.73
CA SER A 71 -48.67 2.93 -44.35
C SER A 71 -49.45 2.52 -45.60
N ASN A 72 -49.65 1.21 -45.85
CA ASN A 72 -50.92 0.69 -46.38
C ASN A 72 -51.05 -0.85 -46.22
N ASN A 73 -52.26 -1.33 -45.91
CA ASN A 73 -52.62 -2.73 -45.68
C ASN A 73 -52.80 -3.54 -46.99
N SER A 74 -52.26 -4.76 -47.03
CA SER A 74 -52.56 -5.80 -48.05
C SER A 74 -52.21 -7.20 -47.48
N PRO A 75 -52.50 -8.35 -48.11
CA PRO A 75 -52.15 -9.67 -47.59
C PRO A 75 -50.63 -9.91 -47.37
N GLN A 76 -49.77 -9.01 -47.86
CA GLN A 76 -48.35 -8.92 -47.48
C GLN A 76 -48.15 -8.52 -46.00
N SER A 77 -49.14 -7.94 -45.34
CA SER A 77 -49.10 -7.57 -43.93
C SER A 77 -48.87 -8.78 -43.03
N ALA A 78 -49.35 -9.98 -43.39
CA ALA A 78 -49.14 -11.17 -42.57
C ALA A 78 -47.70 -11.72 -42.68
N SER A 79 -47.10 -11.70 -43.88
CA SER A 79 -45.69 -12.07 -44.07
C SER A 79 -44.76 -11.03 -43.46
N VAL A 80 -45.06 -9.74 -43.64
CA VAL A 80 -44.32 -8.63 -43.04
C VAL A 80 -44.47 -8.63 -41.51
N LEU A 81 -45.64 -8.96 -40.95
CA LEU A 81 -45.80 -9.10 -39.50
C LEU A 81 -45.06 -10.32 -38.95
N LYS A 82 -44.92 -11.39 -39.72
CA LYS A 82 -44.13 -12.56 -39.34
C LYS A 82 -42.64 -12.24 -39.33
N GLU A 83 -42.16 -11.59 -40.38
CA GLU A 83 -40.78 -11.10 -40.50
C GLU A 83 -40.45 -10.03 -39.43
N LEU A 84 -41.40 -9.14 -39.15
CA LEU A 84 -41.29 -8.14 -38.09
C LEU A 84 -41.27 -8.80 -36.70
N LYS A 85 -42.09 -9.83 -36.46
CA LYS A 85 -42.07 -10.60 -35.20
C LYS A 85 -40.74 -11.34 -35.03
N GLU A 86 -40.23 -11.97 -36.09
CA GLU A 86 -38.94 -12.66 -36.06
C GLU A 86 -37.78 -11.67 -35.81
N THR A 87 -37.84 -10.48 -36.41
CA THR A 87 -36.86 -9.41 -36.18
C THR A 87 -36.95 -8.89 -34.74
N ILE A 88 -38.15 -8.64 -34.22
CA ILE A 88 -38.36 -8.19 -32.81
C ILE A 88 -37.86 -9.26 -31.83
N GLN A 89 -38.12 -10.54 -32.09
CA GLN A 89 -37.62 -11.62 -31.24
C GLN A 89 -36.10 -11.76 -31.30
N THR A 90 -35.49 -11.49 -32.46
CA THR A 90 -34.04 -11.50 -32.62
C THR A 90 -33.41 -10.33 -31.86
N GLN A 91 -33.97 -9.13 -31.98
CA GLN A 91 -33.53 -7.97 -31.21
C GLN A 91 -33.73 -8.14 -29.70
N ALA A 92 -34.81 -8.80 -29.26
CA ALA A 92 -35.00 -9.10 -27.85
C ALA A 92 -33.91 -10.04 -27.29
N ARG A 93 -33.47 -11.02 -28.09
CA ARG A 93 -32.36 -11.90 -27.73
C ARG A 93 -31.02 -11.17 -27.67
N GLU A 94 -30.75 -10.28 -28.63
CA GLU A 94 -29.54 -9.44 -28.61
C GLU A 94 -29.53 -8.50 -27.41
N ILE A 95 -30.68 -7.91 -27.03
CA ILE A 95 -30.77 -7.06 -25.84
C ILE A 95 -30.48 -7.86 -24.57
N GLU A 96 -30.99 -9.08 -24.43
CA GLU A 96 -30.69 -9.93 -23.28
C GLU A 96 -29.22 -10.38 -23.25
N GLN A 97 -28.62 -10.64 -24.41
CA GLN A 97 -27.17 -10.91 -24.50
C GLN A 97 -26.34 -9.68 -24.12
N LEU A 98 -26.71 -8.49 -24.60
CA LEU A 98 -26.05 -7.24 -24.23
C LEU A 98 -26.21 -6.92 -22.75
N LYS A 99 -27.38 -7.17 -22.15
CA LYS A 99 -27.58 -7.05 -20.70
C LYS A 99 -26.71 -8.04 -19.93
N ALA A 100 -26.57 -9.28 -20.41
CA ALA A 100 -25.69 -10.26 -19.79
C ALA A 100 -24.21 -9.85 -19.90
N GLU A 101 -23.80 -9.27 -21.04
CA GLU A 101 -22.44 -8.77 -21.25
C GLU A 101 -22.16 -7.52 -20.41
N ILE A 102 -23.11 -6.58 -20.30
CA ILE A 102 -23.01 -5.41 -19.40
C ILE A 102 -22.96 -5.86 -17.93
N LYS A 103 -23.74 -6.88 -17.55
CA LYS A 103 -23.68 -7.46 -16.21
C LYS A 103 -22.31 -8.11 -15.94
N LYS A 104 -21.72 -8.76 -16.95
CA LYS A 104 -20.38 -9.34 -16.87
C LYS A 104 -19.31 -8.23 -16.78
N GLN A 105 -19.41 -7.17 -17.57
CA GLN A 105 -18.51 -6.02 -17.56
C GLN A 105 -18.60 -5.21 -16.26
N SER A 106 -19.80 -5.02 -15.70
CA SER A 106 -19.98 -4.35 -14.40
C SER A 106 -19.41 -5.16 -13.23
N ILE A 107 -19.46 -6.50 -13.29
CA ILE A 107 -18.77 -7.36 -12.32
C ILE A 107 -17.25 -7.24 -12.49
N THR A 108 -16.74 -7.19 -13.72
CA THR A 108 -15.31 -6.96 -14.01
C THR A 108 -14.82 -5.59 -13.51
N GLN A 109 -15.59 -4.52 -13.69
CA GLN A 109 -15.25 -3.17 -13.18
C GLN A 109 -15.31 -3.06 -11.65
N LYS A 110 -16.23 -3.77 -11.00
CA LYS A 110 -16.33 -3.80 -9.54
C LYS A 110 -15.13 -4.50 -8.90
N SER A 111 -14.59 -5.52 -9.58
CA SER A 111 -13.35 -6.21 -9.20
C SER A 111 -12.12 -5.30 -9.33
N THR A 112 -12.06 -4.44 -10.36
CA THR A 112 -10.94 -3.48 -10.53
C THR A 112 -11.03 -2.29 -9.56
N ALA A 113 -12.25 -1.84 -9.20
CA ALA A 113 -12.44 -0.74 -8.26
C ALA A 113 -12.19 -1.14 -6.79
N ALA A 114 -12.48 -2.39 -6.43
CA ALA A 114 -12.16 -2.91 -5.09
C ALA A 114 -10.64 -3.07 -4.88
N ALA A 115 -9.92 -3.59 -5.89
CA ALA A 115 -8.46 -3.74 -5.86
C ALA A 115 -7.72 -2.39 -5.79
N ALA A 116 -8.24 -1.33 -6.42
CA ALA A 116 -7.64 0.01 -6.42
C ALA A 116 -7.75 0.75 -5.06
N SER A 117 -8.66 0.32 -4.18
CA SER A 117 -8.88 1.01 -2.89
C SER A 117 -7.98 0.56 -1.74
N VAL A 118 -7.13 -0.47 -1.96
CA VAL A 118 -6.33 -1.09 -0.89
C VAL A 118 -4.80 -1.00 -1.14
N SER A 119 -4.37 -0.42 -2.26
CA SER A 119 -2.95 -0.09 -2.49
C SER A 119 -2.69 1.37 -2.13
N HIS A 120 -1.90 1.62 -1.08
CA HIS A 120 -1.32 2.95 -0.86
C HIS A 120 -0.31 3.23 -1.99
N GLY A 121 -0.80 3.82 -3.07
CA GLY A 121 -0.01 4.27 -4.21
C GLY A 121 -0.48 3.66 -5.53
N GLY A 122 -1.45 4.29 -6.18
CA GLY A 122 -1.87 3.96 -7.54
C GLY A 122 -3.05 4.83 -7.97
N HIS A 123 -2.86 5.67 -8.98
CA HIS A 123 -3.89 6.55 -9.54
C HIS A 123 -5.06 5.71 -10.08
N GLY A 124 -6.18 5.70 -9.36
CA GLY A 124 -7.44 5.12 -9.84
C GLY A 124 -7.99 5.94 -11.00
N ALA A 125 -8.46 5.25 -12.03
CA ALA A 125 -9.21 5.86 -13.14
C ALA A 125 -10.35 6.76 -12.60
N PRO A 126 -10.68 7.88 -13.29
CA PRO A 126 -11.72 8.78 -12.82
C PRO A 126 -13.05 8.02 -12.71
N ALA A 127 -13.56 7.89 -11.48
CA ALA A 127 -14.87 7.33 -11.21
C ALA A 127 -15.92 8.11 -12.01
N GLY A 128 -16.84 7.41 -12.67
CA GLY A 128 -17.91 8.06 -13.40
C GLY A 128 -18.75 8.94 -12.47
N GLU A 129 -19.25 10.06 -12.96
CA GLU A 129 -20.08 10.99 -12.17
C GLU A 129 -21.31 10.29 -11.53
N GLU A 130 -21.80 9.23 -12.17
CA GLU A 130 -22.87 8.35 -11.67
C GLU A 130 -22.45 7.50 -10.45
N ASP A 131 -21.20 7.03 -10.38
CA ASP A 131 -20.69 6.25 -9.25
C ASP A 131 -20.54 7.09 -7.99
N VAL A 132 -20.10 8.34 -8.17
CA VAL A 132 -20.00 9.32 -7.08
C VAL A 132 -21.38 9.65 -6.53
N ALA A 133 -22.35 9.91 -7.42
CA ALA A 133 -23.73 10.17 -7.02
C ALA A 133 -24.36 8.99 -6.27
N HIS A 134 -24.04 7.75 -6.65
CA HIS A 134 -24.50 6.55 -5.93
C HIS A 134 -23.81 6.38 -4.56
N TYR A 135 -22.51 6.68 -4.44
CA TYR A 135 -21.78 6.64 -3.17
C TYR A 135 -22.33 7.65 -2.17
N LEU A 136 -22.52 8.90 -2.60
CA LEU A 136 -23.00 10.00 -1.74
C LEU A 136 -24.43 9.79 -1.22
N LYS A 137 -25.23 8.96 -1.89
CA LYS A 137 -26.58 8.59 -1.43
C LYS A 137 -26.57 7.65 -0.23
N LYS A 138 -25.47 6.95 0.06
CA LYS A 138 -25.40 6.07 1.23
C LYS A 138 -25.29 6.92 2.51
N PRO A 139 -26.19 6.76 3.49
CA PRO A 139 -26.08 7.48 4.76
C PRO A 139 -24.79 7.06 5.48
N PHE A 140 -24.12 8.03 6.11
CA PHE A 140 -22.85 7.81 6.80
C PHE A 140 -22.92 6.70 7.86
N PHE A 141 -24.07 6.55 8.53
CA PHE A 141 -24.27 5.52 9.55
C PHE A 141 -24.19 4.10 8.97
N LEU A 142 -24.76 3.86 7.78
CA LEU A 142 -24.66 2.55 7.12
C LEU A 142 -23.22 2.25 6.69
N VAL A 143 -22.50 3.25 6.20
CA VAL A 143 -21.06 3.10 5.88
C VAL A 143 -20.26 2.77 7.14
N SER A 144 -20.58 3.42 8.27
CA SER A 144 -19.94 3.16 9.56
C SER A 144 -20.19 1.74 10.05
N LEU A 145 -21.44 1.24 10.01
CA LEU A 145 -21.78 -0.13 10.42
C LEU A 145 -21.06 -1.19 9.58
N GLN A 146 -20.94 -0.95 8.26
CA GLN A 146 -20.19 -1.83 7.36
C GLN A 146 -18.70 -1.89 7.71
N ARG A 147 -18.13 -0.77 8.19
CA ARG A 147 -16.73 -0.68 8.60
C ARG A 147 -16.51 -1.22 10.00
N VAL A 148 -17.44 -1.01 10.94
CA VAL A 148 -17.26 -1.35 12.36
C VAL A 148 -16.99 -2.84 12.56
N GLY A 149 -17.61 -3.72 11.76
CA GLY A 149 -17.33 -5.16 11.82
C GLY A 149 -15.87 -5.46 11.47
N TRP A 150 -15.39 -4.93 10.33
CA TRP A 150 -14.00 -5.08 9.90
C TRP A 150 -13.00 -4.40 10.84
N LEU A 151 -13.32 -3.20 11.32
CA LEU A 151 -12.52 -2.48 12.32
C LEU A 151 -12.46 -3.24 13.65
N GLY A 152 -13.54 -3.91 14.04
CA GLY A 152 -13.58 -4.76 15.24
C GLY A 152 -12.59 -5.92 15.13
N ILE A 153 -12.55 -6.59 13.97
CA ILE A 153 -11.58 -7.66 13.70
C ILE A 153 -10.14 -7.12 13.77
N PHE A 154 -9.87 -5.96 13.16
CA PHE A 154 -8.57 -5.30 13.26
C PHE A 154 -8.21 -4.91 14.68
N LEU A 155 -9.16 -4.43 15.47
CA LEU A 155 -8.94 -4.09 16.87
C LEU A 155 -8.58 -5.32 17.70
N THR A 156 -9.21 -6.47 17.44
CA THR A 156 -8.84 -7.74 18.07
C THR A 156 -7.43 -8.17 17.67
N SER A 157 -7.06 -8.06 16.38
CA SER A 157 -5.69 -8.34 15.94
C SER A 157 -4.67 -7.40 16.60
N LEU A 158 -4.98 -6.11 16.71
CA LEU A 158 -4.10 -5.14 17.35
C LEU A 158 -3.98 -5.41 18.87
N SER A 159 -5.02 -5.96 19.48
CA SER A 159 -4.99 -6.39 20.88
C SER A 159 -4.10 -7.61 21.10
N MET A 160 -3.98 -8.52 20.12
CA MET A 160 -3.02 -9.64 20.17
C MET A 160 -1.58 -9.14 20.24
N THR A 161 -1.27 -8.04 19.56
CA THR A 161 0.05 -7.39 19.64
C THR A 161 0.39 -6.97 21.08
N ALA A 162 -0.60 -6.47 21.84
CA ALA A 162 -0.40 -6.14 23.25
C ALA A 162 -0.11 -7.38 24.12
N LEU A 163 -0.71 -8.53 23.80
CA LEU A 163 -0.39 -9.79 24.48
C LEU A 163 1.05 -10.24 24.20
N ILE A 164 1.54 -10.07 22.97
CA ILE A 164 2.94 -10.37 22.63
C ILE A 164 3.87 -9.45 23.42
N MET A 165 3.57 -8.15 23.48
CA MET A 165 4.38 -7.20 24.27
C MET A 165 4.44 -7.58 25.75
N ASN A 166 3.34 -8.07 26.33
CA ASN A 166 3.30 -8.57 27.71
C ASN A 166 4.18 -9.83 27.90
N VAL A 167 4.14 -10.78 26.96
CA VAL A 167 5.02 -11.98 27.00
C VAL A 167 6.51 -11.61 27.00
N PHE A 168 6.89 -10.48 26.40
CA PHE A 168 8.27 -9.99 26.34
C PHE A 168 8.52 -8.76 27.24
N GLU A 169 7.70 -8.55 28.27
CA GLU A 169 7.80 -7.40 29.19
C GLU A 169 9.16 -7.32 29.87
N GLU A 170 9.67 -8.43 30.43
CA GLU A 170 10.98 -8.47 31.11
C GLU A 170 12.13 -8.03 30.17
N THR A 171 12.10 -8.47 28.92
CA THR A 171 13.07 -8.08 27.89
C THR A 171 12.98 -6.60 27.55
N LEU A 172 11.75 -6.06 27.48
CA LEU A 172 11.50 -4.64 27.22
C LEU A 172 11.95 -3.75 28.38
N GLU A 173 11.81 -4.19 29.63
CA GLU A 173 12.29 -3.45 30.80
C GLU A 173 13.82 -3.29 30.76
N LYS A 174 14.55 -4.33 30.35
CA LYS A 174 16.01 -4.29 30.23
C LYS A 174 16.48 -3.55 28.97
N HIS A 175 15.71 -3.61 27.90
CA HIS A 175 16.04 -3.06 26.59
C HIS A 175 14.90 -2.22 26.00
N ILE A 176 14.59 -1.10 26.67
CA ILE A 176 13.50 -0.17 26.29
C ILE A 176 13.64 0.32 24.84
N GLU A 177 14.87 0.39 24.31
CA GLU A 177 15.17 0.76 22.92
C GLU A 177 14.45 -0.11 21.88
N LEU A 178 14.10 -1.36 22.22
CA LEU A 178 13.34 -2.24 21.32
C LEU A 178 11.95 -1.65 20.99
N ALA A 179 11.33 -0.95 21.93
CA ALA A 179 10.00 -0.37 21.77
C ALA A 179 9.95 0.67 20.63
N TYR A 180 11.06 1.35 20.35
CA TYR A 180 11.15 2.37 19.29
C TYR A 180 10.91 1.79 17.89
N PHE A 181 11.20 0.50 17.71
CA PHE A 181 11.13 -0.15 16.40
C PHE A 181 9.88 -0.99 16.19
N VAL A 182 9.05 -1.17 17.22
CA VAL A 182 7.76 -1.88 17.10
C VAL A 182 6.87 -1.26 16.02
N PRO A 183 6.62 0.08 15.99
CA PRO A 183 5.81 0.68 14.94
C PRO A 183 6.46 0.60 13.55
N LEU A 184 7.79 0.66 13.51
CA LEU A 184 8.56 0.56 12.26
C LEU A 184 8.39 -0.84 11.64
N LEU A 185 8.49 -1.89 12.45
CA LEU A 185 8.38 -3.27 11.97
C LEU A 185 6.96 -3.63 11.56
N ALA A 186 5.95 -3.20 12.34
CA ALA A 186 4.54 -3.36 11.98
C ALA A 186 4.23 -2.65 10.64
N GLY A 187 4.64 -1.38 10.52
CA GLY A 187 4.47 -0.61 9.28
C GLY A 187 5.21 -1.21 8.09
N HIS A 188 6.45 -1.66 8.28
CA HIS A 188 7.26 -2.28 7.23
C HIS A 188 6.65 -3.59 6.73
N GLY A 189 6.21 -4.45 7.65
CA GLY A 189 5.55 -5.72 7.33
C GLY A 189 4.26 -5.50 6.53
N GLY A 190 3.38 -4.61 7.01
CA GLY A 190 2.13 -4.28 6.33
C GLY A 190 2.36 -3.67 4.93
N ASN A 191 3.34 -2.78 4.78
CA ASN A 191 3.67 -2.19 3.48
C ASN A 191 4.24 -3.21 2.49
N THR A 192 5.16 -4.06 2.95
CA THR A 192 5.78 -5.10 2.11
C THR A 192 4.74 -6.10 1.64
N GLY A 193 3.94 -6.64 2.56
CA GLY A 193 2.92 -7.61 2.20
C GLY A 193 1.79 -6.97 1.39
N GLY A 194 1.44 -5.69 1.65
CA GLY A 194 0.43 -4.96 0.87
C GLY A 194 0.84 -4.75 -0.58
N GLN A 195 2.12 -4.43 -0.83
CA GLN A 195 2.68 -4.37 -2.18
C GLN A 195 2.65 -5.72 -2.87
N THR A 196 3.00 -6.81 -2.17
CA THR A 196 2.92 -8.16 -2.74
C THR A 196 1.48 -8.56 -3.03
N VAL A 197 0.53 -8.30 -2.12
CA VAL A 197 -0.92 -8.53 -2.37
C VAL A 197 -1.38 -7.79 -3.61
N GLY A 198 -1.05 -6.50 -3.74
CA GLY A 198 -1.43 -5.70 -4.91
C GLY A 198 -0.86 -6.26 -6.22
N THR A 199 0.42 -6.66 -6.21
CA THR A 199 1.11 -7.22 -7.38
C THR A 199 0.49 -8.55 -7.80
N VAL A 200 0.28 -9.47 -6.84
CA VAL A 200 -0.27 -10.80 -7.12
C VAL A 200 -1.75 -10.71 -7.52
N LEU A 201 -2.54 -9.86 -6.86
CA LEU A 201 -3.94 -9.65 -7.21
C LEU A 201 -4.08 -9.05 -8.62
N SER A 202 -3.19 -8.13 -9.00
CA SER A 202 -3.16 -7.57 -10.35
C SER A 202 -2.81 -8.63 -11.39
N ALA A 203 -1.83 -9.50 -11.11
CA ALA A 203 -1.44 -10.60 -11.99
C ALA A 203 -2.54 -11.67 -12.14
N LEU A 204 -3.25 -11.99 -11.05
CA LEU A 204 -4.43 -12.86 -11.05
C LEU A 204 -5.56 -12.24 -11.88
N SER A 205 -5.84 -10.95 -11.70
CA SER A 205 -6.90 -10.23 -12.41
C SER A 205 -6.61 -10.09 -13.91
N ALA A 206 -5.35 -9.90 -14.28
CA ALA A 206 -4.89 -9.87 -15.67
C ALA A 206 -4.86 -11.27 -16.32
N GLY A 207 -5.02 -12.35 -15.54
CA GLY A 207 -4.94 -13.73 -16.02
C GLY A 207 -3.54 -14.18 -16.43
N THR A 208 -2.50 -13.38 -16.12
CA THR A 208 -1.09 -13.70 -16.42
C THR A 208 -0.54 -14.77 -15.49
N VAL A 209 -1.14 -14.91 -14.30
CA VAL A 209 -0.81 -15.90 -13.28
C VAL A 209 -2.07 -16.68 -12.92
N LYS A 210 -1.95 -18.00 -12.81
CA LYS A 210 -3.07 -18.89 -12.47
C LYS A 210 -2.85 -19.54 -11.10
N PRO A 211 -3.89 -20.07 -10.44
CA PRO A 211 -3.74 -20.72 -9.12
C PRO A 211 -2.71 -21.86 -9.06
N HIS A 212 -2.52 -22.60 -10.16
CA HIS A 212 -1.49 -23.65 -10.23
C HIS A 212 -0.04 -23.11 -10.18
N ASP A 213 0.17 -21.81 -10.45
CA ASP A 213 1.47 -21.16 -10.37
C ASP A 213 1.83 -20.70 -8.95
N ALA A 214 0.92 -20.87 -7.99
CA ALA A 214 1.03 -20.30 -6.65
C ALA A 214 2.38 -20.59 -5.98
N ALA A 215 2.85 -21.84 -6.00
CA ALA A 215 4.13 -22.19 -5.36
C ALA A 215 5.34 -21.45 -5.97
N ARG A 216 5.37 -21.26 -7.30
CA ARG A 216 6.44 -20.54 -7.99
C ARG A 216 6.41 -19.05 -7.68
N VAL A 217 5.21 -18.47 -7.66
CA VAL A 217 5.01 -17.05 -7.34
C VAL A 217 5.35 -16.77 -5.89
N VAL A 218 4.87 -17.58 -4.96
CA VAL A 218 5.16 -17.45 -3.52
C VAL A 218 6.67 -17.53 -3.26
N MET A 219 7.37 -18.49 -3.87
CA MET A 219 8.83 -18.58 -3.73
C MET A 219 9.53 -17.33 -4.27
N LYS A 220 9.14 -16.84 -5.47
CA LYS A 220 9.71 -15.63 -6.06
C LYS A 220 9.50 -14.41 -5.15
N GLU A 221 8.29 -14.22 -4.65
CA GLU A 221 7.94 -13.11 -3.76
C GLU A 221 8.65 -13.23 -2.40
N ALA A 222 8.77 -14.44 -1.83
CA ALA A 222 9.52 -14.67 -0.62
C ALA A 222 11.01 -14.28 -0.77
N MET A 223 11.65 -14.68 -1.88
CA MET A 223 13.03 -14.31 -2.18
C MET A 223 13.18 -12.80 -2.41
N ALA A 224 12.23 -12.17 -3.11
CA ALA A 224 12.19 -10.72 -3.28
C ALA A 224 12.07 -10.00 -1.92
N GLY A 225 11.23 -10.53 -1.02
CA GLY A 225 11.09 -10.06 0.37
C GLY A 225 12.39 -10.18 1.17
N VAL A 226 13.09 -11.31 1.10
CA VAL A 226 14.41 -11.46 1.75
C VAL A 226 15.39 -10.40 1.24
N MET A 227 15.48 -10.22 -0.09
CA MET A 227 16.38 -9.24 -0.69
C MET A 227 16.05 -7.80 -0.30
N SER A 228 14.77 -7.41 -0.36
CA SER A 228 14.35 -6.07 0.04
C SER A 228 14.57 -5.82 1.53
N GLY A 229 14.28 -6.81 2.38
CA GLY A 229 14.52 -6.74 3.81
C GLY A 229 16.01 -6.71 4.17
N LEU A 230 16.89 -7.38 3.42
CA LEU A 230 18.35 -7.27 3.59
C LEU A 230 18.86 -5.87 3.23
N ILE A 231 18.40 -5.32 2.11
CA ILE A 231 18.75 -3.95 1.72
C ILE A 231 18.30 -2.97 2.80
N LEU A 232 17.04 -3.04 3.23
CA LEU A 232 16.50 -2.16 4.26
C LEU A 232 17.15 -2.38 5.63
N GLY A 233 17.39 -3.63 6.02
CA GLY A 233 18.11 -3.98 7.25
C GLY A 233 19.52 -3.39 7.28
N SER A 234 20.25 -3.48 6.17
CA SER A 234 21.59 -2.91 6.03
C SER A 234 21.62 -1.38 6.06
N LEU A 235 20.50 -0.72 5.71
CA LEU A 235 20.37 0.74 5.75
C LEU A 235 19.89 1.22 7.14
N VAL A 236 18.86 0.60 7.68
CA VAL A 236 18.20 1.02 8.92
C VAL A 236 19.06 0.71 10.14
N SER A 237 19.73 -0.45 10.20
CA SER A 237 20.54 -0.84 11.36
C SER A 237 21.68 0.15 11.68
N PRO A 238 22.53 0.57 10.72
CA PRO A 238 23.57 1.58 10.99
C PRO A 238 23.01 2.96 11.34
N ILE A 239 21.85 3.33 10.78
CA ILE A 239 21.17 4.59 11.09
C ILE A 239 20.65 4.54 12.53
N ALA A 240 20.03 3.43 12.94
CA ALA A 240 19.58 3.22 14.31
C ALA A 240 20.75 3.40 15.29
N PHE A 241 21.88 2.73 15.04
CA PHE A 241 23.06 2.82 15.90
C PHE A 241 23.64 4.24 15.95
N LYS A 242 23.85 4.89 14.80
CA LYS A 242 24.57 6.18 14.74
C LYS A 242 23.71 7.40 15.06
N VAL A 243 22.43 7.36 14.71
CA VAL A 243 21.53 8.53 14.79
C VAL A 243 20.62 8.46 16.00
N LEU A 244 20.01 7.29 16.26
CA LEU A 244 19.15 7.10 17.43
C LEU A 244 19.94 6.73 18.70
N GLY A 245 21.22 6.38 18.56
CA GLY A 245 22.10 6.07 19.68
C GLY A 245 21.73 4.77 20.39
N VAL A 246 21.03 3.86 19.71
CA VAL A 246 20.67 2.55 20.26
C VAL A 246 21.90 1.67 20.40
N SER A 247 21.84 0.72 21.30
CA SER A 247 22.87 -0.29 21.52
C SER A 247 23.16 -1.09 20.24
N PHE A 248 24.42 -1.50 20.10
CA PHE A 248 24.87 -2.30 18.96
C PHE A 248 24.06 -3.60 18.81
N HIS A 249 23.68 -4.22 19.93
CA HIS A 249 22.88 -5.43 19.96
C HIS A 249 21.48 -5.20 19.37
N VAL A 250 20.80 -4.13 19.74
CA VAL A 250 19.49 -3.78 19.15
C VAL A 250 19.62 -3.46 17.66
N ALA A 251 20.70 -2.79 17.24
CA ALA A 251 20.96 -2.58 15.82
C ALA A 251 21.14 -3.91 15.05
N LEU A 252 21.83 -4.90 15.63
CA LEU A 252 21.92 -6.24 15.05
C LEU A 252 20.56 -6.96 14.98
N VAL A 253 19.73 -6.82 16.01
CA VAL A 253 18.36 -7.36 16.01
C VAL A 253 17.59 -6.84 14.79
N LEU A 254 17.65 -5.53 14.50
CA LEU A 254 16.99 -4.96 13.32
C LEU A 254 17.52 -5.51 12.00
N PHE A 255 18.84 -5.69 11.90
CA PHE A 255 19.48 -6.22 10.69
C PHE A 255 18.97 -7.61 10.33
N PHE A 256 18.78 -8.49 11.32
CA PHE A 256 18.27 -9.85 11.10
C PHE A 256 16.74 -9.92 11.03
N THR A 257 16.04 -9.04 11.75
CA THR A 257 14.57 -9.06 11.78
C THR A 257 13.97 -8.57 10.48
N LEU A 258 14.49 -7.49 9.87
CA LEU A 258 13.89 -6.91 8.66
C LEU A 258 13.82 -7.89 7.47
N PRO A 259 14.86 -8.66 7.13
CA PRO A 259 14.79 -9.72 6.13
C PRO A 259 13.71 -10.76 6.43
N LEU A 260 13.62 -11.21 7.68
CA LEU A 260 12.68 -12.24 8.10
C LEU A 260 11.22 -11.74 8.02
N VAL A 261 10.95 -10.55 8.54
CA VAL A 261 9.62 -9.93 8.48
C VAL A 261 9.21 -9.67 7.04
N SER A 262 10.13 -9.19 6.19
CA SER A 262 9.86 -8.97 4.76
C SER A 262 9.55 -10.27 4.03
N MET A 263 10.31 -11.34 4.30
CA MET A 263 10.06 -12.66 3.74
C MET A 263 8.68 -13.19 4.13
N VAL A 264 8.33 -13.12 5.42
CA VAL A 264 7.02 -13.56 5.92
C VAL A 264 5.89 -12.73 5.29
N ALA A 265 6.05 -11.40 5.25
CA ALA A 265 5.07 -10.51 4.65
C ALA A 265 4.85 -10.77 3.16
N SER A 266 5.91 -10.94 2.37
CA SER A 266 5.79 -11.28 0.94
C SER A 266 5.25 -12.69 0.72
N THR A 267 5.61 -13.64 1.58
CA THR A 267 5.06 -15.01 1.51
C THR A 267 3.55 -15.00 1.75
N LEU A 268 3.09 -14.34 2.82
CA LEU A 268 1.67 -14.25 3.14
C LEU A 268 0.91 -13.40 2.13
N GLY A 269 1.50 -12.27 1.70
CA GLY A 269 0.90 -11.37 0.72
C GLY A 269 0.71 -12.01 -0.65
N SER A 270 1.56 -12.97 -1.02
CA SER A 270 1.39 -13.73 -2.26
C SER A 270 0.49 -14.95 -2.08
N LEU A 271 0.58 -15.66 -0.94
CA LEU A 271 -0.17 -16.88 -0.68
C LEU A 271 -1.67 -16.64 -0.47
N ILE A 272 -2.04 -15.60 0.27
CA ILE A 272 -3.44 -15.35 0.65
C ILE A 272 -4.36 -15.12 -0.57
N PRO A 273 -3.99 -14.29 -1.58
CA PRO A 273 -4.79 -14.15 -2.79
C PRO A 273 -5.09 -15.48 -3.49
N PHE A 274 -4.10 -16.37 -3.60
CA PHE A 274 -4.31 -17.70 -4.19
C PHE A 274 -5.25 -18.55 -3.34
N ALA A 275 -5.07 -18.55 -2.02
CA ALA A 275 -5.93 -19.28 -1.09
C ALA A 275 -7.39 -18.80 -1.20
N CYS A 276 -7.62 -17.50 -1.30
CA CYS A 276 -8.96 -16.94 -1.50
C CYS A 276 -9.59 -17.44 -2.81
N VAL A 277 -8.85 -17.40 -3.93
CA VAL A 277 -9.35 -17.88 -5.23
C VAL A 277 -9.69 -19.37 -5.18
N LEU A 278 -8.86 -20.19 -4.53
CA LEU A 278 -9.09 -21.63 -4.36
C LEU A 278 -10.34 -21.92 -3.51
N LEU A 279 -10.63 -21.07 -2.53
CA LEU A 279 -11.80 -21.18 -1.65
C LEU A 279 -13.06 -20.51 -2.23
N GLY A 280 -12.98 -19.91 -3.43
CA GLY A 280 -14.10 -19.17 -4.03
C GLY A 280 -14.45 -17.86 -3.32
N LEU A 281 -13.53 -17.32 -2.52
CA LEU A 281 -13.65 -16.04 -1.84
C LEU A 281 -13.08 -14.91 -2.69
N ASP A 282 -13.58 -13.69 -2.54
CA ASP A 282 -13.03 -12.52 -3.24
C ASP A 282 -11.71 -12.07 -2.58
N PRO A 283 -10.55 -12.28 -3.24
CA PRO A 283 -9.24 -11.89 -2.69
C PRO A 283 -9.12 -10.37 -2.51
N SER A 284 -9.84 -9.57 -3.29
CA SER A 284 -9.71 -8.11 -3.29
C SER A 284 -10.18 -7.48 -1.97
N VAL A 285 -11.09 -8.15 -1.27
CA VAL A 285 -11.67 -7.68 -0.01
C VAL A 285 -10.93 -8.25 1.20
N ILE A 286 -10.45 -9.49 1.11
CA ILE A 286 -9.95 -10.24 2.27
C ILE A 286 -8.43 -10.21 2.37
N ALA A 287 -7.71 -10.22 1.24
CA ALA A 287 -6.28 -10.56 1.25
C ALA A 287 -5.42 -9.56 2.02
N ALA A 288 -5.61 -8.26 1.78
CA ALA A 288 -4.84 -7.23 2.46
C ALA A 288 -5.16 -7.14 3.97
N PRO A 289 -6.43 -7.08 4.41
CA PRO A 289 -6.80 -7.18 5.82
C PRO A 289 -6.22 -8.39 6.54
N ALA A 290 -6.37 -9.58 5.96
CA ALA A 290 -5.90 -10.82 6.57
C ALA A 290 -4.37 -10.85 6.66
N MET A 291 -3.69 -10.45 5.58
CA MET A 291 -2.23 -10.41 5.52
C MET A 291 -1.65 -9.51 6.62
N THR A 292 -2.12 -8.27 6.75
CA THR A 292 -1.58 -7.33 7.75
C THR A 292 -1.76 -7.87 9.17
N SER A 293 -2.92 -8.46 9.49
CA SER A 293 -3.17 -9.04 10.82
C SER A 293 -2.18 -10.14 11.20
N ILE A 294 -1.88 -11.03 10.25
CA ILE A 294 -0.97 -12.16 10.49
C ILE A 294 0.46 -11.64 10.58
N VAL A 295 0.83 -10.66 9.75
CA VAL A 295 2.17 -10.06 9.74
C VAL A 295 2.44 -9.26 11.02
N ASP A 296 1.44 -8.57 11.58
CA ASP A 296 1.60 -7.86 12.86
C ASP A 296 2.00 -8.82 13.99
N VAL A 297 1.29 -9.95 14.11
CA VAL A 297 1.55 -10.98 15.12
C VAL A 297 2.89 -11.67 14.86
N THR A 298 3.10 -12.19 13.64
CA THR A 298 4.29 -12.97 13.31
C THR A 298 5.55 -12.12 13.24
N GLY A 299 5.44 -10.88 12.78
CA GLY A 299 6.55 -9.95 12.67
C GLY A 299 7.04 -9.49 14.04
N LEU A 300 6.12 -9.15 14.95
CA LEU A 300 6.50 -8.77 16.30
C LEU A 300 7.04 -9.95 17.11
N MET A 301 6.44 -11.14 16.96
CA MET A 301 6.97 -12.36 17.57
C MET A 301 8.39 -12.65 17.08
N SER A 302 8.63 -12.57 15.76
CA SER A 302 9.96 -12.77 15.17
C SER A 302 10.98 -11.78 15.73
N TYR A 303 10.60 -10.51 15.88
CA TYR A 303 11.47 -9.46 16.42
C TYR A 303 11.95 -9.77 17.83
N PHE A 304 11.03 -10.07 18.75
CA PHE A 304 11.40 -10.37 20.13
C PHE A 304 12.14 -11.69 20.30
N LEU A 305 11.79 -12.71 19.51
CA LEU A 305 12.54 -13.97 19.51
C LEU A 305 13.99 -13.77 19.05
N ILE A 306 14.22 -12.96 18.01
CA ILE A 306 15.57 -12.61 17.57
C ILE A 306 16.30 -11.79 18.64
N ALA A 307 15.60 -10.83 19.28
CA ALA A 307 16.16 -10.04 20.38
C ALA A 307 16.67 -10.94 21.50
N ASN A 308 15.82 -11.85 21.99
CA ASN A 308 16.19 -12.78 23.06
C ASN A 308 17.34 -13.70 22.66
N HIS A 309 17.34 -14.17 21.42
CA HIS A 309 18.42 -15.02 20.93
C HIS A 309 19.76 -14.28 20.89
N ILE A 310 19.77 -13.05 20.37
CA ILE A 310 20.97 -12.21 20.30
C ILE A 310 21.45 -11.84 21.70
N PHE A 311 20.57 -11.37 22.57
CA PHE A 311 20.96 -10.98 23.93
C PHE A 311 21.54 -12.15 24.72
N LYS A 312 20.90 -13.33 24.64
CA LYS A 312 21.43 -14.56 25.24
C LYS A 312 22.79 -14.96 24.67
N PHE A 313 22.99 -14.85 23.36
CA PHE A 313 24.26 -15.16 22.70
C PHE A 313 25.41 -14.28 23.21
N TYR A 314 25.14 -13.00 23.47
CA TYR A 314 26.11 -12.05 24.02
C TYR A 314 26.18 -12.06 25.57
N GLY A 315 25.45 -12.95 26.24
CA GLY A 315 25.44 -13.05 27.70
C GLY A 315 24.79 -11.86 28.41
N LEU A 316 23.92 -11.12 27.72
CA LEU A 316 23.11 -10.06 28.30
C LEU A 316 21.95 -10.68 29.09
N GLU A 317 21.59 -10.08 30.22
CA GLU A 317 20.46 -10.54 31.02
C GLU A 317 19.15 -10.33 30.25
N LEU A 318 18.30 -11.36 30.21
CA LEU A 318 16.96 -11.35 29.61
C LEU A 318 15.90 -10.81 30.55
#